data_AF-A0A527YIZ5-F1
#
_entry.id   AF-A0A527YIZ5-F1
#
_cell.length_a   1.000
_cell.length_b   1.000
_cell.length_c   1.000
_cell.angle_alpha   90.00
_cell.angle_beta   90.00
_cell.angle_gamma   90.00
#
_symmetry.space_group_name_H-M   'P 1'
#
loop_
_entity.id
_entity.type
_entity.pdbx_description
1 polymer ?
#
loop_
_entity_poly.entity_id
_entity_poly.type
_entity_poly.pdbx_seq_one_letter_code
_entity_poly.pdbx_strand_id
1 'polypeptide(L)'
;LRRLAQRGVKVVLVSPLRDDLPDWLAAEWWPIRPNTDTALMLGLAGEIVKAGRHDRGFLVRCTSGADRLLAYLEGDGDGVRK
;
A
#
# COMPACT_ATOMS: atom_id res chain seq x y z
N LEU A 1 2.32 16.04 11.89
CA LEU A 1 3.74 15.74 11.58
C LEU A 1 4.67 15.87 12.79
N ARG A 2 4.73 17.00 13.52
CA ARG A 2 5.65 17.15 14.69
C ARG A 2 5.46 16.09 15.78
N ARG A 3 4.20 15.79 16.14
CA ARG A 3 3.88 14.72 17.10
C ARG A 3 4.28 13.32 16.61
N LEU A 4 4.26 13.06 15.29
CA LEU A 4 4.70 11.78 14.73
C LEU A 4 6.22 11.66 14.81
N ALA A 5 6.93 12.73 14.43
CA ALA A 5 8.39 12.81 14.54
C ALA A 5 8.86 12.64 16.00
N GLN A 6 8.24 13.36 16.94
CA GLN A 6 8.55 13.24 18.38
C GLN A 6 8.32 11.84 18.94
N ARG A 7 7.38 11.09 18.36
CA ARG A 7 7.07 9.71 18.75
C ARG A 7 7.92 8.67 18.01
N GLY A 8 8.82 9.09 17.12
CA GLY A 8 9.65 8.18 16.32
C GLY A 8 8.86 7.30 15.35
N VAL A 9 7.67 7.74 14.92
CA VAL A 9 6.84 6.97 14.00
C VAL A 9 7.48 6.96 12.62
N LYS A 10 7.61 5.78 12.00
CA LYS A 10 8.06 5.65 10.62
C LYS A 10 7.06 6.33 9.68
N VAL A 11 7.55 7.25 8.85
CA VAL A 11 6.76 7.93 7.81
C VAL A 11 7.32 7.55 6.45
N VAL A 12 6.44 7.21 5.52
CA VAL A 12 6.77 6.97 4.11
C VAL A 12 6.02 8.00 3.26
N LEU A 13 6.75 8.75 2.45
CA LEU A 13 6.22 9.67 1.45
C LEU A 13 6.14 8.96 0.11
N VAL A 14 4.93 8.65 -0.35
CA VAL A 14 4.67 8.15 -1.70
C VAL A 14 4.26 9.35 -2.55
N SER A 15 5.20 9.88 -3.33
CA SER A 15 4.94 11.02 -4.22
C SER A 15 6.04 11.15 -5.28
N PRO A 16 5.73 11.59 -6.50
CA PRO A 16 6.74 12.01 -7.47
C PRO A 16 7.62 13.17 -6.97
N LEU A 17 7.12 13.98 -6.02
CA LEU A 17 7.79 15.17 -5.50
C LEU A 17 8.33 14.90 -4.09
N ARG A 18 9.62 15.17 -3.88
CA ARG A 18 10.27 15.01 -2.58
C ARG A 18 9.84 16.06 -1.57
N ASP A 19 9.54 17.26 -2.05
CA ASP A 19 9.35 18.46 -1.23
C ASP A 19 7.91 18.57 -0.67
N ASP A 20 7.10 17.52 -0.83
CA ASP A 20 5.73 17.44 -0.28
C ASP A 20 5.71 17.31 1.26
N LEU A 21 6.86 17.01 1.88
CA LEU A 21 7.02 17.00 3.32
C LEU A 21 8.06 18.01 3.79
N PRO A 22 7.89 18.57 5.01
CA PRO A 22 8.91 19.43 5.59
C PRO A 22 10.24 18.69 5.80
N ASP A 23 11.38 19.32 5.49
CA ASP A 23 12.72 18.74 5.58
C ASP A 23 13.09 18.18 6.96
N TRP A 24 12.52 18.75 8.03
CA TRP A 24 12.76 18.30 9.41
C TRP A 24 12.11 16.94 9.71
N LEU A 25 11.23 16.45 8.84
CA LEU A 25 10.61 15.14 8.97
C LEU A 25 11.42 14.13 8.17
N ALA A 26 12.12 13.24 8.88
CA ALA A 26 12.87 12.14 8.27
C ALA A 26 11.92 11.04 7.72
N ALA A 27 11.23 11.34 6.63
CA ALA A 27 10.38 10.38 5.93
C ALA A 27 11.19 9.59 4.89
N GLU A 28 10.87 8.30 4.77
CA GLU A 28 11.35 7.48 3.65
C GLU A 28 10.60 7.90 2.38
N TRP A 29 11.30 8.26 1.31
CA TRP A 29 10.67 8.75 0.09
C TRP A 29 10.61 7.66 -0.99
N TRP A 30 9.40 7.39 -1.47
CA TRP A 30 9.09 6.45 -2.55
C TRP A 30 8.63 7.25 -3.79
N PRO A 31 9.53 7.53 -4.74
CA PRO A 31 9.22 8.30 -5.93
C PRO A 31 8.45 7.46 -6.96
N ILE A 32 7.13 7.43 -6.84
CA ILE A 32 6.28 6.78 -7.86
C ILE A 32 6.19 7.64 -9.13
N ARG A 33 5.93 6.99 -10.26
CA ARG A 33 5.61 7.70 -11.51
C ARG A 33 4.21 8.32 -11.37
N PRO A 34 3.95 9.52 -11.90
CA PRO A 34 2.61 10.10 -11.90
C PRO A 34 1.56 9.11 -12.47
N ASN A 35 0.38 9.06 -11.85
CA ASN A 35 -0.73 8.18 -12.22
C ASN A 35 -0.45 6.67 -12.05
N THR A 36 0.47 6.27 -11.16
CA THR A 36 0.77 4.84 -10.90
C THR A 36 0.44 4.38 -9.48
N ASP A 37 -0.32 5.19 -8.75
CA ASP A 37 -0.73 4.95 -7.36
C ASP A 37 -1.45 3.61 -7.21
N THR A 38 -2.39 3.31 -8.10
CA THR A 38 -3.12 2.03 -8.11
C THR A 38 -2.18 0.85 -8.35
N ALA A 39 -1.18 0.99 -9.22
CA ALA A 39 -0.21 -0.08 -9.46
C ALA A 39 0.62 -0.37 -8.20
N LEU A 40 1.04 0.67 -7.47
CA LEU A 40 1.70 0.51 -6.18
C LEU A 40 0.78 -0.18 -5.16
N MET A 41 -0.47 0.29 -5.03
CA MET A 41 -1.42 -0.29 -4.07
C MET A 41 -1.69 -1.76 -4.35
N LEU A 42 -1.87 -2.14 -5.62
CA LEU A 42 -2.06 -3.53 -6.03
C LEU A 42 -0.82 -4.37 -5.76
N GLY A 43 0.39 -3.87 -6.04
CA GLY A 43 1.64 -4.56 -5.72
C GLY A 43 1.83 -4.80 -4.23
N LEU A 44 1.55 -3.79 -3.39
CA LEU A 44 1.61 -3.92 -1.93
C LEU A 44 0.58 -4.92 -1.41
N ALA A 45 -0.66 -4.85 -1.89
CA ALA A 45 -1.71 -5.78 -1.52
C ALA A 45 -1.36 -7.22 -1.94
N GLY A 46 -0.87 -7.41 -3.16
CA GLY A 46 -0.44 -8.69 -3.70
C GLY A 46 0.67 -9.34 -2.88
N GLU A 47 1.68 -8.56 -2.44
CA GLU A 47 2.75 -9.06 -1.56
C GLU A 47 2.26 -9.35 -0.13
N ILE A 48 1.35 -8.54 0.43
CA ILE A 48 0.72 -8.83 1.73
C ILE A 48 -0.09 -10.14 1.68
N VAL A 49 -0.84 -10.36 0.60
CA VAL A 49 -1.63 -11.57 0.38
C VAL A 49 -0.73 -12.78 0.20
N LYS A 50 0.30 -12.68 -0.66
CA LYS A 50 1.34 -13.70 -0.86
C LYS A 50 1.97 -14.16 0.45
N ALA A 51 2.30 -13.20 1.30
CA ALA A 51 2.94 -13.44 2.60
C ALA A 51 1.94 -13.95 3.66
N GLY A 52 0.66 -14.10 3.34
CA GLY A 52 -0.39 -14.53 4.27
C GLY A 52 -0.65 -13.53 5.40
N ARG A 53 -0.35 -12.25 5.21
CA ARG A 53 -0.39 -11.21 6.27
C ARG A 53 -1.67 -10.37 6.30
N HIS A 54 -2.63 -10.66 5.45
CA HIS A 54 -3.94 -9.99 5.48
C HIS A 54 -4.84 -10.61 6.56
N ASP A 55 -5.65 -9.79 7.22
CA ASP A 55 -6.63 -10.28 8.20
C ASP A 55 -7.86 -10.87 7.51
N ARG A 56 -7.82 -12.19 7.30
CA ARG A 56 -8.90 -12.97 6.68
C ARG A 56 -10.22 -12.84 7.44
N GLY A 57 -10.18 -12.82 8.77
CA GLY A 57 -11.39 -12.75 9.60
C GLY A 57 -12.08 -11.40 9.46
N PHE A 58 -11.30 -10.32 9.40
CA PHE A 58 -11.81 -8.99 9.11
C PHE A 58 -12.41 -8.92 7.72
N LEU A 59 -11.71 -9.40 6.68
CA LEU A 59 -12.23 -9.39 5.31
C LEU A 59 -13.59 -10.09 5.20
N VAL A 60 -13.73 -11.28 5.80
CA VAL A 60 -14.98 -12.05 5.76
C VAL A 60 -16.14 -11.34 6.47
N ARG A 61 -15.89 -10.69 7.61
CA ARG A 61 -16.97 -10.12 8.45
C ARG A 61 -17.30 -8.66 8.14
N CYS A 62 -16.37 -7.92 7.54
CA CYS A 62 -16.46 -6.47 7.44
C CYS A 62 -16.40 -5.95 6.00
N THR A 63 -16.32 -6.81 4.99
CA THR A 63 -16.23 -6.39 3.58
C THR A 63 -17.11 -7.26 2.69
N SER A 64 -17.38 -6.77 1.48
CA SER A 64 -18.05 -7.51 0.42
C SER A 64 -17.15 -7.55 -0.83
N GLY A 65 -17.07 -8.70 -1.49
CA GLY A 65 -16.26 -8.86 -2.71
C GLY A 65 -14.76 -9.01 -2.49
N ALA A 66 -14.31 -9.29 -1.26
CA ALA A 66 -12.90 -9.54 -0.96
C ALA A 66 -12.37 -10.77 -1.71
N ASP A 67 -13.18 -11.81 -1.88
CA ASP A 67 -12.89 -12.98 -2.69
C ASP A 67 -12.51 -12.61 -4.14
N ARG A 68 -13.27 -11.71 -4.76
CA ARG A 68 -12.98 -11.23 -6.11
C ARG A 68 -11.66 -10.46 -6.19
N LEU A 69 -11.37 -9.62 -5.19
CA LEU A 69 -10.09 -8.90 -5.13
C LEU A 69 -8.92 -9.87 -4.93
N LEU A 70 -9.05 -10.85 -4.03
CA LEU A 70 -8.00 -11.84 -3.77
C LEU A 70 -7.70 -12.68 -5.02
N ALA A 71 -8.73 -13.11 -5.74
CA ALA A 71 -8.59 -13.81 -7.02
C ALA A 71 -7.84 -12.93 -8.05
N TYR A 72 -8.27 -11.67 -8.19
CA TYR A 72 -7.62 -10.72 -9.09
C TYR A 72 -6.14 -10.47 -8.76
N LEU A 73 -5.78 -10.38 -7.47
CA LEU A 73 -4.39 -10.22 -7.04
C LEU A 73 -3.53 -11.43 -7.42
N GLU A 74 -4.08 -12.63 -7.44
CA GLU A 74 -3.37 -13.84 -7.91
C GLU A 74 -3.34 -13.97 -9.44
N GLY A 75 -3.98 -13.03 -10.17
CA GLY A 75 -4.00 -13.00 -11.63
C GLY A 75 -5.21 -13.70 -12.25
N ASP A 76 -6.22 -14.08 -11.45
CA ASP A 76 -7.45 -14.64 -12.02
C ASP A 76 -8.17 -13.57 -12.86
N GLY A 77 -8.48 -13.94 -14.11
CA GLY A 77 -9.21 -13.12 -15.07
C GLY A 77 -8.34 -12.35 -16.07
N ASP A 78 -7.09 -11.99 -15.72
CA ASP A 78 -6.18 -11.30 -16.65
C ASP A 78 -4.80 -11.98 -16.82
N GLY A 79 -4.51 -13.04 -16.06
CA GLY A 79 -3.27 -13.82 -16.15
C GLY A 79 -2.05 -13.13 -15.57
N VAL A 80 -2.20 -11.97 -14.93
CA VAL A 80 -1.09 -11.18 -14.39
C VAL A 80 -1.26 -11.06 -12.89
N ARG A 81 -0.42 -11.76 -12.13
CA ARG A 81 -0.33 -11.59 -10.68
C ARG A 81 0.06 -10.16 -10.33
N LYS A 82 -0.60 -9.60 -9.31
CA LYS A 82 -0.29 -8.26 -8.79
C LYS A 82 0.69 -8.34 -7.62
#